data_AF-A0A651DVT4-F1
#
_entry.id   AF-A0A651DVT4-F1
#
_cell.length_a   1.000
_cell.length_b   1.000
_cell.length_c   1.000
_cell.angle_alpha   90.00
_cell.angle_beta   90.00
_cell.angle_gamma   90.00
#
_symmetry.space_group_name_H-M   'P 1'
#
loop_
_entity.id
_entity.type
_entity.pdbx_description
1 polymer ?
#
loop_
_entity_poly.entity_id
_entity_poly.type
_entity_poly.pdbx_seq_one_letter_code
_entity_poly.pdbx_strand_id
1 'polypeptide(L)'
;MNIRSRTIISLTLIITVLMLAACNSAQVEFVIQFNSNGGSHVSSIVAEGGSSISMPDDPFKEGFIFAGWYRDVDLEEEFDFDTMPNENLVLYAKWETITFTVTFDGDGGILVDGEDVQTVEKGQSAIAPTYEKTGHTFMGWDVSFDNVTANLVVKAQYQINQYTITFETLDGTSIDSVTIDYGRGLSLYVPEKEGYIFGGWYLEDTFDTPITTVPAFNVTLYAKWNEIEDLIDLVQVGERGTTYTIPTEMFDSGTAQVSGGYFMATNQTTYELWHVVRTWAEANGYHFQNSGREGSQGVIGLLQPTARKHEPVTTVSWRDVVVWLNALSEMTGLEPVYRTPDDAIIRDSRYANGDVVDAAIQTSHDGYRLPTDMEWEMAARWKNDTTSTHGSILVGERYWTPGRYASGATGPAWILSDEETAHAATQEVAWYSANSGGKTQPVGQLMPNHLGIFDMSGNVFEWTYTTSGFGMVLRGGCFGENTPQMRVGGNWFFTNTSYTGNNLGFRIVRNS
;
A
#
# COMPACT_ATOMS: atom_id res chain seq x y z
N MET A 1 -28.75 102.97 31.22
CA MET A 1 -28.52 104.42 31.40
C MET A 1 -27.01 104.66 31.51
N ASN A 2 -26.53 105.91 31.48
CA ASN A 2 -25.12 106.27 31.24
C ASN A 2 -24.25 106.25 32.54
N ILE A 3 -22.94 106.57 32.40
CA ILE A 3 -22.04 107.24 33.39
C ILE A 3 -21.16 106.38 34.37
N ARG A 4 -19.85 106.28 34.02
CA ARG A 4 -18.62 106.70 34.81
C ARG A 4 -18.21 105.94 36.11
N SER A 5 -16.96 106.05 36.67
CA SER A 5 -15.60 106.56 36.27
C SER A 5 -14.53 106.33 37.39
N ARG A 6 -13.23 106.65 37.12
CA ARG A 6 -12.03 106.84 38.01
C ARG A 6 -11.24 105.56 38.37
N THR A 7 -9.91 105.41 38.14
CA THR A 7 -8.63 106.14 38.52
C THR A 7 -8.21 105.92 40.00
N ILE A 8 -6.93 105.91 40.47
CA ILE A 8 -5.69 106.64 40.06
C ILE A 8 -4.38 106.12 40.81
N ILE A 9 -3.14 106.47 40.37
CA ILE A 9 -1.81 106.52 41.13
C ILE A 9 -1.11 105.16 41.52
N SER A 10 0.23 104.95 41.62
CA SER A 10 1.48 105.79 41.56
C SER A 10 2.79 105.07 41.04
N LEU A 11 3.92 105.81 41.03
CA LEU A 11 5.32 105.52 40.60
C LEU A 11 6.12 104.61 41.60
N THR A 12 7.25 103.92 41.31
CA THR A 12 8.69 104.35 41.07
C THR A 12 9.63 103.07 41.03
N LEU A 13 10.99 102.93 40.83
CA LEU A 13 12.22 103.76 40.63
C LEU A 13 13.50 102.91 40.16
N ILE A 14 14.25 103.32 39.10
CA ILE A 14 15.75 103.22 38.84
C ILE A 14 16.57 101.90 38.49
N ILE A 15 17.49 102.06 37.49
CA ILE A 15 18.88 101.48 37.24
C ILE A 15 19.23 100.51 36.05
N THR A 16 20.06 101.07 35.14
CA THR A 16 21.05 100.60 34.12
C THR A 16 21.09 99.22 33.38
N VAL A 17 20.98 99.33 32.04
CA VAL A 17 21.90 98.88 30.96
C VAL A 17 22.37 97.40 30.85
N LEU A 18 21.88 96.73 29.80
CA LEU A 18 22.73 96.08 28.78
C LEU A 18 22.00 96.08 27.42
N MET A 19 22.71 96.03 26.29
CA MET A 19 22.10 95.82 24.97
C MET A 19 21.88 94.33 24.70
N LEU A 20 20.62 93.93 24.52
CA LEU A 20 20.25 93.00 23.46
C LEU A 20 19.13 93.63 22.62
N ALA A 21 19.36 93.72 21.32
CA ALA A 21 18.29 93.94 20.37
C ALA A 21 17.60 92.59 20.11
N ALA A 22 16.81 92.12 21.10
CA ALA A 22 15.81 91.09 20.85
C ALA A 22 14.75 91.73 19.95
N CYS A 23 14.80 91.42 18.65
CA CYS A 23 13.78 91.87 17.71
C CYS A 23 12.44 91.29 18.17
N ASN A 24 11.45 92.15 18.43
CA ASN A 24 10.08 91.69 18.61
C ASN A 24 9.47 91.41 17.22
N SER A 25 10.06 90.45 16.52
CA SER A 25 9.49 89.86 15.31
C SER A 25 8.09 89.38 15.64
N ALA A 26 7.09 89.85 14.90
CA ALA A 26 5.75 89.30 15.00
C ALA A 26 5.85 87.79 14.70
N GLN A 27 5.49 86.97 15.68
CA GLN A 27 5.51 85.52 15.57
C GLN A 27 4.51 85.14 14.47
N VAL A 28 5.01 84.63 13.35
CA VAL A 28 4.17 84.29 12.20
C VAL A 28 3.66 82.88 12.41
N GLU A 29 2.45 82.80 12.93
CA GLU A 29 1.69 81.55 13.00
C GLU A 29 1.21 81.14 11.61
N PHE A 30 1.36 79.86 11.30
CA PHE A 30 0.82 79.22 10.11
C PHE A 30 -0.23 78.17 10.52
N VAL A 31 -0.96 77.62 9.55
CA VAL A 31 -2.03 76.65 9.77
C VAL A 31 -1.83 75.42 8.89
N ILE A 32 -1.82 74.24 9.51
CA ILE A 32 -1.99 72.95 8.81
C ILE A 32 -3.45 72.52 8.98
N GLN A 33 -4.17 72.38 7.87
CA GLN A 33 -5.51 71.81 7.81
C GLN A 33 -5.44 70.36 7.32
N PHE A 34 -6.43 69.54 7.71
CA PHE A 34 -6.44 68.11 7.41
C PHE A 34 -7.69 67.72 6.60
N ASN A 35 -7.47 67.15 5.41
CA ASN A 35 -8.49 66.46 4.64
C ASN A 35 -8.32 64.94 4.85
N SER A 36 -9.18 64.35 5.68
CA SER A 36 -9.15 62.93 6.04
C SER A 36 -9.50 61.97 4.89
N ASN A 37 -9.83 62.45 3.69
CA ASN A 37 -10.21 61.62 2.52
C ASN A 37 -11.22 60.52 2.87
N GLY A 38 -12.25 60.89 3.64
CA GLY A 38 -13.33 60.03 4.10
C GLY A 38 -13.13 59.36 5.47
N GLY A 39 -11.99 59.56 6.13
CA GLY A 39 -11.81 59.18 7.54
C GLY A 39 -12.40 60.19 8.53
N SER A 40 -12.24 59.94 9.83
CA SER A 40 -12.70 60.82 10.90
C SER A 40 -12.08 62.22 10.84
N HIS A 41 -12.77 63.20 11.43
CA HIS A 41 -12.30 64.60 11.52
C HIS A 41 -11.01 64.71 12.34
N VAL A 42 -10.04 65.47 11.83
CA VAL A 42 -8.78 65.81 12.53
C VAL A 42 -8.66 67.34 12.62
N SER A 43 -8.37 67.85 13.81
CA SER A 43 -8.29 69.28 14.09
C SER A 43 -7.02 69.92 13.52
N SER A 44 -7.14 71.13 12.95
CA SER A 44 -6.00 71.87 12.40
C SER A 44 -4.93 72.22 13.45
N ILE A 45 -3.66 72.07 13.09
CA ILE A 45 -2.52 72.57 13.90
C ILE A 45 -2.27 74.05 13.55
N VAL A 46 -2.03 74.87 14.57
CA VAL A 46 -1.62 76.28 14.45
C VAL A 46 -0.37 76.47 15.31
N ALA A 47 0.73 76.92 14.70
CA ALA A 47 2.03 77.08 15.35
C ALA A 47 2.93 78.07 14.60
N GLU A 48 3.98 78.57 15.25
CA GLU A 48 4.98 79.45 14.63
C GLU A 48 5.79 78.73 13.54
N GLY A 49 6.09 79.40 12.42
CA GLY A 49 6.99 78.85 11.41
C GLY A 49 8.37 78.47 11.98
N GLY A 50 8.81 77.23 11.74
CA GLY A 50 10.04 76.66 12.27
C GLY A 50 9.98 76.14 13.71
N SER A 51 8.84 76.22 14.40
CA SER A 51 8.66 75.56 15.71
C SER A 51 8.44 74.05 15.53
N SER A 52 8.81 73.25 16.54
CA SER A 52 8.53 71.80 16.52
C SER A 52 7.04 71.54 16.68
N ILE A 53 6.51 70.64 15.85
CA ILE A 53 5.12 70.14 15.92
C ILE A 53 5.13 68.64 16.26
N SER A 54 3.95 68.04 16.33
CA SER A 54 3.78 66.60 16.47
C SER A 54 2.65 66.14 15.57
N MET A 55 2.71 64.89 15.09
CA MET A 55 1.61 64.28 14.35
C MET A 55 0.33 64.28 15.21
N PRO A 56 -0.86 64.57 14.66
CA PRO A 56 -2.12 64.37 15.36
C PRO A 56 -2.41 62.87 15.57
N ASP A 57 -3.41 62.56 16.40
CA ASP A 57 -3.97 61.20 16.46
C ASP A 57 -4.44 60.75 15.06
N ASP A 58 -4.16 59.49 14.71
CA ASP A 58 -4.52 58.92 13.41
C ASP A 58 -6.03 59.02 13.15
N PRO A 59 -6.46 59.46 11.94
CA PRO A 59 -7.85 59.36 11.57
C PRO A 59 -8.29 57.89 11.49
N PHE A 60 -9.56 57.61 11.80
CA PHE A 60 -10.18 56.30 11.59
C PHE A 60 -11.01 56.27 10.32
N LYS A 61 -10.86 55.20 9.52
CA LYS A 61 -11.69 54.90 8.35
C LYS A 61 -11.93 53.40 8.28
N GLU A 62 -13.20 52.98 8.32
CA GLU A 62 -13.52 51.55 8.35
C GLU A 62 -13.12 50.85 7.04
N GLY A 63 -12.38 49.74 7.17
CA GLY A 63 -11.86 48.96 6.04
C GLY A 63 -10.41 49.28 5.65
N PHE A 64 -9.84 50.36 6.19
CA PHE A 64 -8.53 50.87 5.77
C PHE A 64 -7.54 50.99 6.93
N ILE A 65 -6.24 50.96 6.59
CA ILE A 65 -5.12 51.35 7.44
C ILE A 65 -4.73 52.78 7.05
N PHE A 66 -4.48 53.64 8.05
CA PHE A 66 -3.96 54.98 7.81
C PHE A 66 -2.47 54.89 7.42
N ALA A 67 -2.11 55.49 6.29
CA ALA A 67 -0.78 55.36 5.67
C ALA A 67 -0.02 56.69 5.58
N GLY A 68 -0.39 57.67 6.42
CA GLY A 68 0.30 58.97 6.51
C GLY A 68 -0.43 60.14 5.87
N TRP A 69 0.14 61.33 6.08
CA TRP A 69 -0.35 62.62 5.59
C TRP A 69 0.52 63.11 4.43
N TYR A 70 -0.11 63.60 3.36
CA TYR A 70 0.56 64.01 2.12
C TYR A 70 0.25 65.49 1.79
N ARG A 71 1.20 66.19 1.18
CA ARG A 71 1.14 67.64 0.90
C ARG A 71 0.27 67.98 -0.31
N ASP A 72 0.03 67.00 -1.18
CA ASP A 72 -0.70 67.10 -2.43
C ASP A 72 -1.95 66.18 -2.44
N VAL A 73 -2.81 66.37 -3.45
CA VAL A 73 -4.07 65.62 -3.57
C VAL A 73 -3.91 64.26 -4.28
N ASP A 74 -2.80 64.06 -5.00
CA ASP A 74 -2.48 62.85 -5.76
C ASP A 74 -1.70 61.82 -4.90
N LEU A 75 -1.28 62.23 -3.69
CA LEU A 75 -0.64 61.46 -2.61
C LEU A 75 0.80 61.00 -2.94
N GLU A 76 1.58 61.89 -3.56
CA GLU A 76 2.98 61.68 -3.94
C GLU A 76 4.00 62.25 -2.93
N GLU A 77 3.77 63.42 -2.33
CA GLU A 77 4.70 64.10 -1.42
C GLU A 77 4.29 63.92 0.07
N GLU A 78 4.92 62.96 0.77
CA GLU A 78 4.63 62.69 2.19
C GLU A 78 5.09 63.83 3.12
N PHE A 79 4.32 64.12 4.17
CA PHE A 79 4.59 65.19 5.14
C PHE A 79 5.10 64.63 6.48
N ASP A 80 6.34 65.00 6.83
CA ASP A 80 6.96 64.68 8.12
C ASP A 80 6.65 65.76 9.19
N PHE A 81 6.35 65.33 10.42
CA PHE A 81 5.87 66.19 11.51
C PHE A 81 7.00 66.69 12.43
N ASP A 82 8.15 67.03 11.84
CA ASP A 82 9.33 67.51 12.55
C ASP A 82 9.22 69.00 12.95
N THR A 83 8.84 69.86 11.99
CA THR A 83 8.73 71.32 12.19
C THR A 83 7.61 71.95 11.38
N MET A 84 7.04 73.03 11.91
CA MET A 84 6.00 73.81 11.25
C MET A 84 6.58 74.51 10.00
N PRO A 85 5.99 74.33 8.81
CA PRO A 85 6.45 75.01 7.60
C PRO A 85 6.12 76.50 7.66
N ASN A 86 6.85 77.31 6.88
CA ASN A 86 6.64 78.77 6.79
C ASN A 86 5.53 79.15 5.79
N GLU A 87 4.48 78.31 5.73
CA GLU A 87 3.34 78.42 4.81
C GLU A 87 2.12 77.70 5.41
N ASN A 88 0.91 78.07 4.98
CA ASN A 88 -0.30 77.34 5.33
C ASN A 88 -0.45 76.12 4.40
N LEU A 89 -0.75 74.95 4.95
CA LEU A 89 -0.93 73.71 4.18
C LEU A 89 -2.31 73.11 4.38
N VAL A 90 -2.75 72.33 3.39
CA VAL A 90 -3.80 71.32 3.53
C VAL A 90 -3.13 69.98 3.30
N LEU A 91 -3.18 69.08 4.28
CA LEU A 91 -2.64 67.73 4.17
C LEU A 91 -3.76 66.72 3.90
N TYR A 92 -3.46 65.71 3.10
CA TYR A 92 -4.41 64.72 2.59
C TYR A 92 -4.06 63.33 3.17
N ALA A 93 -5.05 62.64 3.73
CA ALA A 93 -4.84 61.32 4.32
C ALA A 93 -4.72 60.23 3.23
N LYS A 94 -3.66 59.44 3.31
CA LYS A 94 -3.46 58.22 2.51
C LYS A 94 -3.99 57.00 3.25
N TRP A 95 -4.53 56.05 2.49
CA TRP A 95 -5.27 54.90 3.02
C TRP A 95 -4.90 53.63 2.25
N GLU A 96 -4.48 52.59 2.96
CA GLU A 96 -4.27 51.25 2.40
C GLU A 96 -5.47 50.36 2.75
N THR A 97 -5.88 49.47 1.85
CA THR A 97 -7.01 48.55 2.09
C THR A 97 -6.61 47.37 2.96
N ILE A 98 -7.41 47.06 3.98
CA ILE A 98 -7.24 45.82 4.74
C ILE A 98 -7.68 44.67 3.82
N THR A 99 -6.76 43.77 3.49
CA THR A 99 -7.02 42.58 2.68
C THR A 99 -6.84 41.29 3.48
N PHE A 100 -7.51 40.24 3.04
CA PHE A 100 -7.44 38.90 3.62
C PHE A 100 -7.27 37.84 2.53
N THR A 101 -6.54 36.78 2.85
CA THR A 101 -6.36 35.62 1.96
C THR A 101 -7.47 34.60 2.21
N VAL A 102 -8.15 34.20 1.14
CA VAL A 102 -9.04 33.04 1.11
C VAL A 102 -8.37 31.93 0.34
N THR A 103 -8.22 30.76 0.96
CA THR A 103 -7.68 29.56 0.33
C THR A 103 -8.80 28.52 0.19
N PHE A 104 -9.10 28.13 -1.04
CA PHE A 104 -9.97 27.01 -1.34
C PHE A 104 -9.17 25.71 -1.32
N ASP A 105 -9.72 24.70 -0.67
CA ASP A 105 -9.18 23.35 -0.55
C ASP A 105 -10.16 22.38 -1.21
N GLY A 106 -9.77 21.85 -2.37
CA GLY A 106 -10.60 20.95 -3.17
C GLY A 106 -10.88 19.57 -2.57
N ASP A 107 -10.40 19.25 -1.37
CA ASP A 107 -10.52 17.93 -0.73
C ASP A 107 -10.05 16.79 -1.67
N GLY A 108 -8.94 17.01 -2.37
CA GLY A 108 -8.39 16.07 -3.36
C GLY A 108 -9.16 15.99 -4.69
N GLY A 109 -10.12 16.89 -4.95
CA GLY A 109 -10.55 17.22 -6.30
C GLY A 109 -9.48 17.99 -7.09
N ILE A 110 -9.67 18.09 -8.40
CA ILE A 110 -8.81 18.84 -9.33
C ILE A 110 -9.48 20.18 -9.65
N LEU A 111 -8.74 21.28 -9.51
CA LEU A 111 -9.17 22.61 -9.96
C LEU A 111 -9.32 22.60 -11.50
N VAL A 112 -10.49 23.00 -12.00
CA VAL A 112 -10.76 23.11 -13.45
C VAL A 112 -11.10 24.53 -13.93
N ASP A 113 -11.52 25.42 -13.03
CA ASP A 113 -11.73 26.85 -13.31
C ASP A 113 -11.63 27.71 -12.02
N GLY A 114 -11.22 28.97 -12.14
CA GLY A 114 -11.01 29.89 -11.01
C GLY A 114 -9.63 29.81 -10.35
N GLU A 115 -9.52 30.31 -9.11
CA GLU A 115 -8.27 30.44 -8.35
C GLU A 115 -8.39 29.87 -6.93
N ASP A 116 -7.42 29.02 -6.54
CA ASP A 116 -7.35 28.40 -5.21
C ASP A 116 -6.96 29.35 -4.08
N VAL A 117 -6.29 30.47 -4.39
CA VAL A 117 -5.83 31.45 -3.40
C VAL A 117 -6.17 32.84 -3.90
N GLN A 118 -7.12 33.48 -3.24
CA GLN A 118 -7.61 34.82 -3.59
C GLN A 118 -7.31 35.80 -2.46
N THR A 119 -7.05 37.05 -2.82
CA THR A 119 -6.88 38.16 -1.87
C THR A 119 -8.02 39.13 -2.04
N VAL A 120 -8.84 39.31 -1.00
CA VAL A 120 -10.06 40.14 -1.02
C VAL A 120 -9.97 41.25 0.01
N GLU A 121 -10.61 42.39 -0.25
CA GLU A 121 -10.75 43.47 0.73
C GLU A 121 -11.69 43.08 1.88
N LYS A 122 -11.48 43.65 3.06
CA LYS A 122 -12.29 43.41 4.26
C LYS A 122 -13.79 43.61 3.97
N GLY A 123 -14.57 42.55 4.16
CA GLY A 123 -16.01 42.53 3.99
C GLY A 123 -16.50 42.28 2.56
N GLN A 124 -15.59 42.07 1.59
CA GLN A 124 -15.95 41.60 0.26
C GLN A 124 -16.11 40.08 0.24
N SER A 125 -16.70 39.58 -0.86
CA SER A 125 -16.85 38.15 -1.14
C SER A 125 -15.67 37.61 -1.94
N ALA A 126 -15.29 36.35 -1.71
CA ALA A 126 -14.45 35.59 -2.66
C ALA A 126 -15.31 34.99 -3.78
N ILE A 127 -14.66 34.55 -4.87
CA ILE A 127 -15.31 33.86 -5.99
C ILE A 127 -15.04 32.36 -5.85
N ALA A 128 -16.09 31.52 -5.88
CA ALA A 128 -15.90 30.08 -5.82
C ALA A 128 -15.17 29.53 -7.07
N PRO A 129 -14.03 28.82 -6.93
CA PRO A 129 -13.47 28.03 -8.00
C PRO A 129 -14.33 26.79 -8.30
N THR A 130 -14.14 26.20 -9.48
CA THR A 130 -14.78 24.93 -9.88
C THR A 130 -13.79 23.78 -9.73
N TYR A 131 -14.23 22.74 -9.03
CA TYR A 131 -13.45 21.53 -8.78
C TYR A 131 -14.17 20.28 -9.29
N GLU A 132 -13.43 19.35 -9.89
CA GLU A 132 -13.92 18.03 -10.28
C GLU A 132 -13.26 16.92 -9.46
N LYS A 133 -14.07 15.99 -8.94
CA LYS A 133 -13.61 14.84 -8.16
C LYS A 133 -14.29 13.58 -8.68
N THR A 134 -13.55 12.75 -9.41
CA THR A 134 -14.07 11.55 -10.10
C THR A 134 -14.88 10.66 -9.17
N GLY A 135 -16.06 10.22 -9.63
CA GLY A 135 -16.95 9.36 -8.86
C GLY A 135 -17.64 10.03 -7.66
N HIS A 136 -17.63 11.36 -7.59
CA HIS A 136 -18.30 12.15 -6.56
C HIS A 136 -19.18 13.25 -7.17
N THR A 137 -20.11 13.78 -6.38
CA THR A 137 -20.92 14.98 -6.68
C THR A 137 -20.52 16.08 -5.70
N PHE A 138 -20.21 17.27 -6.21
CA PHE A 138 -19.93 18.44 -5.38
C PHE A 138 -21.23 18.95 -4.73
N MET A 139 -21.21 19.11 -3.41
CA MET A 139 -22.39 19.48 -2.60
C MET A 139 -22.35 20.93 -2.12
N GLY A 140 -21.18 21.57 -2.13
CA GLY A 140 -20.97 22.94 -1.65
C GLY A 140 -19.63 23.11 -0.94
N TRP A 141 -19.50 24.25 -0.27
CA TRP A 141 -18.34 24.62 0.54
C TRP A 141 -18.69 24.54 2.03
N ASP A 142 -17.73 24.18 2.89
CA ASP A 142 -17.97 23.99 4.33
C ASP A 142 -18.23 25.28 5.12
N VAL A 143 -17.77 26.43 4.61
CA VAL A 143 -17.98 27.77 5.19
C VAL A 143 -18.37 28.79 4.11
N SER A 144 -19.11 29.84 4.51
CA SER A 144 -19.40 30.99 3.66
C SER A 144 -18.18 31.90 3.54
N PHE A 145 -18.00 32.46 2.35
CA PHE A 145 -16.94 33.39 1.97
C PHE A 145 -17.52 34.71 1.40
N ASP A 146 -18.77 35.02 1.73
CA ASP A 146 -19.51 36.18 1.18
C ASP A 146 -19.11 37.53 1.83
N ASN A 147 -18.53 37.50 3.03
CA ASN A 147 -18.13 38.68 3.82
C ASN A 147 -16.86 38.34 4.61
N VAL A 148 -15.70 38.49 3.97
CA VAL A 148 -14.42 38.01 4.52
C VAL A 148 -13.79 39.05 5.45
N THR A 149 -13.65 38.73 6.75
CA THR A 149 -13.09 39.64 7.77
C THR A 149 -11.85 39.09 8.49
N ALA A 150 -11.31 37.98 8.01
CA ALA A 150 -10.07 37.32 8.47
C ALA A 150 -9.58 36.38 7.35
N ASN A 151 -8.33 35.91 7.41
CA ASN A 151 -7.86 34.86 6.51
C ASN A 151 -8.70 33.58 6.71
N LEU A 152 -9.09 32.94 5.61
CA LEU A 152 -10.08 31.86 5.59
C LEU A 152 -9.56 30.67 4.79
N VAL A 153 -9.83 29.46 5.25
CA VAL A 153 -9.69 28.22 4.47
C VAL A 153 -11.08 27.64 4.27
N VAL A 154 -11.42 27.32 3.02
CA VAL A 154 -12.76 26.90 2.58
C VAL A 154 -12.63 25.52 1.92
N LYS A 155 -13.29 24.49 2.44
CA LYS A 155 -13.14 23.10 1.99
C LYS A 155 -14.33 22.65 1.15
N ALA A 156 -14.04 22.00 0.02
CA ALA A 156 -15.05 21.41 -0.84
C ALA A 156 -15.71 20.20 -0.16
N GLN A 157 -17.04 20.13 -0.22
CA GLN A 157 -17.82 19.00 0.30
C GLN A 157 -18.38 18.16 -0.84
N TYR A 158 -18.28 16.83 -0.70
CA TYR A 158 -18.66 15.88 -1.73
C TYR A 158 -19.55 14.76 -1.20
N GLN A 159 -20.50 14.33 -2.01
CA GLN A 159 -21.19 13.07 -1.86
C GLN A 159 -20.55 12.03 -2.81
N ILE A 160 -20.34 10.81 -2.33
CA ILE A 160 -19.86 9.71 -3.18
C ILE A 160 -21.00 9.23 -4.11
N ASN A 161 -20.69 9.03 -5.39
CA ASN A 161 -21.66 8.54 -6.36
C ASN A 161 -21.83 7.03 -6.25
N GLN A 162 -23.00 6.53 -6.65
CA GLN A 162 -23.25 5.11 -6.81
C GLN A 162 -23.46 4.77 -8.28
N TYR A 163 -22.97 3.60 -8.71
CA TYR A 163 -23.04 3.13 -10.09
C TYR A 163 -23.63 1.73 -10.14
N THR A 164 -24.39 1.45 -11.20
CA THR A 164 -24.99 0.14 -11.46
C THR A 164 -24.02 -0.75 -12.23
N ILE A 165 -23.73 -1.91 -11.67
CA ILE A 165 -22.87 -2.96 -12.22
C ILE A 165 -23.75 -4.14 -12.64
N THR A 166 -23.59 -4.58 -13.89
CA THR A 166 -24.15 -5.83 -14.44
C THR A 166 -23.02 -6.82 -14.66
N PHE A 167 -23.29 -8.13 -14.53
CA PHE A 167 -22.28 -9.18 -14.59
C PHE A 167 -22.57 -10.18 -15.72
N GLU A 168 -21.75 -10.18 -16.76
CA GLU A 168 -21.75 -11.19 -17.82
C GLU A 168 -20.76 -12.29 -17.45
N THR A 169 -21.29 -13.41 -16.97
CA THR A 169 -20.54 -14.46 -16.29
C THR A 169 -19.91 -15.49 -17.23
N LEU A 170 -20.18 -15.39 -18.54
CA LEU A 170 -19.63 -16.24 -19.61
C LEU A 170 -19.66 -17.73 -19.25
N ASP A 171 -20.88 -18.27 -19.19
CA ASP A 171 -21.27 -19.61 -18.73
C ASP A 171 -21.03 -19.94 -17.23
N GLY A 172 -20.49 -19.02 -16.44
CA GLY A 172 -20.47 -19.13 -14.98
C GLY A 172 -21.82 -18.81 -14.32
N THR A 173 -21.97 -19.14 -13.03
CA THR A 173 -23.19 -18.89 -12.24
C THR A 173 -23.60 -17.42 -12.29
N SER A 174 -24.88 -17.16 -12.57
CA SER A 174 -25.43 -15.81 -12.75
C SER A 174 -25.41 -14.98 -11.46
N ILE A 175 -25.02 -13.71 -11.56
CA ILE A 175 -25.02 -12.74 -10.45
C ILE A 175 -25.98 -11.59 -10.79
N ASP A 176 -26.87 -11.26 -9.85
CA ASP A 176 -27.80 -10.13 -9.99
C ASP A 176 -27.06 -8.79 -10.14
N SER A 177 -27.61 -7.89 -10.97
CA SER A 177 -27.10 -6.52 -11.11
C SER A 177 -27.26 -5.72 -9.82
N VAL A 178 -26.25 -4.93 -9.46
CA VAL A 178 -26.13 -4.24 -8.17
C VAL A 178 -25.82 -2.76 -8.36
N THR A 179 -26.28 -1.91 -7.44
CA THR A 179 -25.88 -0.48 -7.39
C THR A 179 -25.04 -0.24 -6.15
N ILE A 180 -23.82 0.27 -6.32
CA ILE A 180 -22.77 0.30 -5.30
C ILE A 180 -22.00 1.64 -5.36
N ASP A 181 -21.51 2.09 -4.21
CA ASP A 181 -20.61 3.24 -4.07
C ASP A 181 -19.35 3.11 -4.95
N TYR A 182 -18.95 4.22 -5.57
CA TYR A 182 -17.72 4.36 -6.35
C TYR A 182 -16.47 3.84 -5.62
N GLY A 183 -15.55 3.21 -6.35
CA GLY A 183 -14.26 2.74 -5.80
C GLY A 183 -14.36 1.55 -4.84
N ARG A 184 -15.56 1.08 -4.49
CA ARG A 184 -15.75 -0.11 -3.64
C ARG A 184 -15.30 -1.38 -4.36
N GLY A 185 -14.63 -2.27 -3.63
CA GLY A 185 -14.10 -3.53 -4.18
C GLY A 185 -15.17 -4.53 -4.63
N LEU A 186 -14.90 -5.23 -5.73
CA LEU A 186 -15.80 -6.20 -6.37
C LEU A 186 -15.64 -7.65 -5.85
N SER A 187 -14.81 -7.88 -4.83
CA SER A 187 -14.42 -9.21 -4.32
C SER A 187 -15.52 -10.04 -3.64
N LEU A 188 -16.77 -9.55 -3.63
CA LEU A 188 -17.96 -10.29 -3.20
C LEU A 188 -18.79 -10.83 -4.38
N TYR A 189 -18.45 -10.44 -5.61
CA TYR A 189 -19.15 -10.82 -6.84
C TYR A 189 -18.24 -11.76 -7.62
N VAL A 190 -18.35 -13.04 -7.32
CA VAL A 190 -17.47 -14.09 -7.85
C VAL A 190 -18.37 -15.20 -8.38
N PRO A 191 -18.45 -15.39 -9.71
CA PRO A 191 -19.19 -16.50 -10.29
C PRO A 191 -18.37 -17.79 -10.15
N GLU A 192 -19.04 -18.93 -10.34
CA GLU A 192 -18.45 -20.26 -10.38
C GLU A 192 -18.69 -20.86 -11.76
N LYS A 193 -17.68 -21.51 -12.36
CA LYS A 193 -17.80 -22.23 -13.64
C LYS A 193 -17.06 -23.56 -13.50
N GLU A 194 -17.74 -24.66 -13.79
CA GLU A 194 -17.22 -26.01 -13.59
C GLU A 194 -15.96 -26.25 -14.44
N GLY A 195 -14.85 -26.66 -13.81
CA GLY A 195 -13.54 -26.86 -14.45
C GLY A 195 -12.69 -25.60 -14.65
N TYR A 196 -13.23 -24.39 -14.41
CA TYR A 196 -12.57 -23.12 -14.70
C TYR A 196 -12.27 -22.27 -13.46
N ILE A 197 -11.27 -21.40 -13.60
CA ILE A 197 -10.84 -20.41 -12.59
C ILE A 197 -11.42 -19.04 -12.92
N PHE A 198 -12.09 -18.40 -11.96
CA PHE A 198 -12.47 -16.99 -12.13
C PHE A 198 -11.23 -16.10 -12.12
N GLY A 199 -10.82 -15.62 -13.30
CA GLY A 199 -9.63 -14.81 -13.52
C GLY A 199 -9.82 -13.32 -13.18
N GLY A 200 -11.03 -12.90 -12.82
CA GLY A 200 -11.39 -11.53 -12.48
C GLY A 200 -12.43 -10.90 -13.41
N TRP A 201 -12.88 -9.70 -13.06
CA TRP A 201 -13.75 -8.88 -13.89
C TRP A 201 -12.95 -8.02 -14.87
N TYR A 202 -13.51 -7.83 -16.05
CA TYR A 202 -12.97 -6.98 -17.11
C TYR A 202 -14.05 -6.05 -17.65
N LEU A 203 -13.65 -4.89 -18.19
CA LEU A 203 -14.58 -3.95 -18.85
C LEU A 203 -15.04 -4.46 -20.23
N GLU A 204 -14.25 -5.32 -20.87
CA GLU A 204 -14.45 -5.87 -22.20
C GLU A 204 -14.37 -7.41 -22.24
N ASP A 205 -15.03 -8.04 -23.21
CA ASP A 205 -14.97 -9.48 -23.49
C ASP A 205 -13.65 -9.90 -24.19
N THR A 206 -12.83 -8.95 -24.63
CA THR A 206 -11.43 -9.18 -25.03
C THR A 206 -10.50 -9.40 -23.83
N PHE A 207 -10.95 -9.07 -22.62
CA PHE A 207 -10.18 -9.14 -21.38
C PHE A 207 -8.90 -8.28 -21.35
N ASP A 208 -8.93 -7.10 -21.99
CA ASP A 208 -7.82 -6.15 -21.98
C ASP A 208 -7.76 -5.33 -20.69
N THR A 209 -8.89 -4.79 -20.19
CA THR A 209 -8.92 -3.91 -19.01
C THR A 209 -9.45 -4.61 -17.76
N PRO A 210 -8.59 -5.17 -16.87
CA PRO A 210 -9.02 -5.79 -15.62
C PRO A 210 -9.52 -4.74 -14.63
N ILE A 211 -10.55 -5.08 -13.85
CA ILE A 211 -11.15 -4.17 -12.86
C ILE A 211 -11.44 -4.87 -11.53
N THR A 212 -11.10 -4.19 -10.43
CA THR A 212 -11.23 -4.70 -9.06
C THR A 212 -12.15 -3.85 -8.17
N THR A 213 -12.56 -2.67 -8.65
CA THR A 213 -13.39 -1.68 -7.93
C THR A 213 -14.46 -1.08 -8.84
N VAL A 214 -15.54 -0.58 -8.26
CA VAL A 214 -16.64 0.10 -8.99
C VAL A 214 -16.11 1.34 -9.75
N PRO A 215 -16.20 1.39 -11.09
CA PRO A 215 -15.75 2.53 -11.88
C PRO A 215 -16.71 3.73 -11.79
N ALA A 216 -16.33 4.87 -12.36
CA ALA A 216 -17.11 6.11 -12.32
C ALA A 216 -18.29 6.17 -13.34
N PHE A 217 -18.81 5.01 -13.76
CA PHE A 217 -19.90 4.88 -14.73
C PHE A 217 -20.64 3.54 -14.55
N ASN A 218 -21.91 3.48 -14.99
CA ASN A 218 -22.67 2.24 -15.04
C ASN A 218 -22.10 1.33 -16.13
N VAL A 219 -21.88 0.04 -15.83
CA VAL A 219 -21.12 -0.85 -16.71
C VAL A 219 -21.58 -2.30 -16.61
N THR A 220 -21.39 -3.04 -17.70
CA THR A 220 -21.45 -4.51 -17.72
C THR A 220 -20.02 -5.05 -17.67
N LEU A 221 -19.73 -5.89 -16.68
CA LEU A 221 -18.42 -6.50 -16.48
C LEU A 221 -18.41 -7.95 -16.95
N TYR A 222 -17.32 -8.36 -17.60
CA TYR A 222 -17.16 -9.69 -18.18
C TYR A 222 -16.26 -10.56 -17.28
N ALA A 223 -16.72 -11.77 -16.99
CA ALA A 223 -15.96 -12.74 -16.20
C ALA A 223 -14.89 -13.41 -17.07
N LYS A 224 -13.61 -13.19 -16.74
CA LYS A 224 -12.54 -13.98 -17.35
C LYS A 224 -12.48 -15.36 -16.70
N TRP A 225 -12.22 -16.37 -17.52
CA TRP A 225 -11.98 -17.74 -17.09
C TRP A 225 -10.59 -18.20 -17.56
N ASN A 226 -9.79 -18.75 -16.64
CA ASN A 226 -8.57 -19.50 -16.96
C ASN A 226 -8.83 -21.00 -16.74
N GLU A 227 -8.07 -21.89 -17.37
CA GLU A 227 -8.21 -23.34 -17.11
C GLU A 227 -7.43 -23.73 -15.85
N ILE A 228 -7.87 -24.77 -15.14
CA ILE A 228 -7.20 -25.20 -13.89
C ILE A 228 -5.76 -25.66 -14.12
N GLU A 229 -5.48 -26.19 -15.32
CA GLU A 229 -4.15 -26.64 -15.74
C GLU A 229 -3.18 -25.45 -15.97
N ASP A 230 -3.67 -24.25 -16.29
CA ASP A 230 -2.83 -23.05 -16.46
C ASP A 230 -2.08 -22.63 -15.18
N LEU A 231 -2.55 -23.08 -14.00
CA LEU A 231 -1.88 -22.86 -12.71
C LEU A 231 -1.02 -24.05 -12.26
N ILE A 232 -0.95 -25.14 -13.04
CA ILE A 232 -0.33 -26.41 -12.66
C ILE A 232 0.84 -26.72 -13.60
N ASP A 233 1.89 -25.92 -13.52
CA ASP A 233 3.15 -26.16 -14.22
C ASP A 233 3.88 -27.38 -13.62
N LEU A 234 4.03 -28.43 -14.41
CA LEU A 234 4.52 -29.76 -14.02
C LEU A 234 5.74 -30.17 -14.86
N VAL A 235 6.83 -30.55 -14.19
CA VAL A 235 7.98 -31.20 -14.84
C VAL A 235 8.04 -32.69 -14.53
N GLN A 236 8.43 -33.50 -15.51
CA GLN A 236 8.68 -34.93 -15.33
C GLN A 236 10.00 -35.16 -14.59
N VAL A 237 9.95 -35.95 -13.51
CA VAL A 237 11.13 -36.36 -12.73
C VAL A 237 11.46 -37.83 -13.00
N GLY A 238 12.54 -38.05 -13.75
CA GLY A 238 12.99 -39.38 -14.17
C GLY A 238 12.09 -40.06 -15.21
N GLU A 239 12.62 -41.14 -15.78
CA GLU A 239 11.97 -41.93 -16.83
C GLU A 239 11.00 -42.95 -16.23
N ARG A 240 9.84 -43.12 -16.87
CA ARG A 240 8.79 -44.04 -16.42
C ARG A 240 9.25 -45.50 -16.50
N GLY A 241 9.25 -46.17 -15.35
CA GLY A 241 9.73 -47.55 -15.21
C GLY A 241 11.23 -47.67 -14.90
N THR A 242 11.97 -46.57 -14.81
CA THR A 242 13.37 -46.55 -14.41
C THR A 242 13.50 -46.30 -12.90
N THR A 243 14.19 -47.19 -12.18
CA THR A 243 14.54 -46.98 -10.77
C THR A 243 15.91 -46.31 -10.65
N TYR A 244 15.99 -45.24 -9.88
CA TYR A 244 17.19 -44.45 -9.64
C TYR A 244 17.76 -44.73 -8.25
N THR A 245 19.06 -44.99 -8.17
CA THR A 245 19.79 -44.97 -6.90
C THR A 245 20.25 -43.54 -6.61
N ILE A 246 19.72 -42.93 -5.55
CA ILE A 246 20.04 -41.55 -5.15
C ILE A 246 20.96 -41.53 -3.90
N PRO A 247 21.82 -40.53 -3.70
CA PRO A 247 22.39 -40.22 -2.39
C PRO A 247 21.30 -39.72 -1.45
N THR A 248 21.41 -40.05 -0.17
CA THR A 248 20.53 -39.55 0.89
C THR A 248 21.31 -39.00 2.08
N GLU A 249 20.62 -38.24 2.93
CA GLU A 249 21.17 -37.60 4.15
C GLU A 249 22.08 -36.38 3.87
N MET A 250 22.22 -35.50 4.87
CA MET A 250 23.06 -34.29 4.83
C MET A 250 24.50 -34.57 4.39
N PHE A 251 25.04 -35.76 4.68
CA PHE A 251 26.43 -36.13 4.42
C PHE A 251 26.61 -37.14 3.28
N ASP A 252 25.55 -37.44 2.53
CA ASP A 252 25.58 -38.37 1.40
C ASP A 252 26.07 -39.79 1.79
N SER A 253 25.85 -40.14 3.05
CA SER A 253 26.27 -41.39 3.69
C SER A 253 25.30 -42.55 3.43
N GLY A 254 24.06 -42.26 3.03
CA GLY A 254 23.04 -43.22 2.65
C GLY A 254 22.79 -43.25 1.14
N THR A 255 22.07 -44.29 0.69
CA THR A 255 21.46 -44.31 -0.64
C THR A 255 20.05 -44.90 -0.56
N ALA A 256 19.17 -44.46 -1.48
CA ALA A 256 17.81 -45.00 -1.62
C ALA A 256 17.50 -45.35 -3.08
N GLN A 257 16.53 -46.23 -3.28
CA GLN A 257 15.98 -46.57 -4.59
C GLN A 257 14.65 -45.84 -4.78
N VAL A 258 14.52 -45.05 -5.84
CA VAL A 258 13.34 -44.22 -6.14
C VAL A 258 12.88 -44.47 -7.57
N SER A 259 11.59 -44.74 -7.77
CA SER A 259 11.03 -44.87 -9.11
C SER A 259 10.92 -43.50 -9.77
N GLY A 260 11.45 -43.35 -10.99
CA GLY A 260 11.16 -42.21 -11.85
C GLY A 260 9.83 -42.38 -12.60
N GLY A 261 9.42 -41.33 -13.30
CA GLY A 261 8.14 -41.29 -13.99
C GLY A 261 7.00 -40.82 -13.10
N TYR A 262 7.24 -39.74 -12.37
CA TYR A 262 6.20 -38.89 -11.80
C TYR A 262 6.39 -37.46 -12.29
N PHE A 263 5.31 -36.69 -12.31
CA PHE A 263 5.31 -35.25 -12.53
C PHE A 263 5.37 -34.54 -11.18
N MET A 264 6.15 -33.47 -11.06
CA MET A 264 6.23 -32.61 -9.88
C MET A 264 6.00 -31.15 -10.28
N ALA A 265 5.26 -30.40 -9.46
CA ALA A 265 5.07 -28.97 -9.71
C ALA A 265 6.38 -28.20 -9.59
N THR A 266 6.66 -27.35 -10.59
CA THR A 266 7.86 -26.51 -10.64
C THR A 266 7.91 -25.54 -9.47
N ASN A 267 6.76 -25.13 -8.95
CA ASN A 267 6.61 -24.20 -7.84
C ASN A 267 5.92 -24.86 -6.62
N GLN A 268 6.08 -24.24 -5.46
CA GLN A 268 5.23 -24.53 -4.30
C GLN A 268 3.78 -24.13 -4.60
N THR A 269 2.80 -24.81 -4.01
CA THR A 269 1.38 -24.57 -4.29
C THR A 269 1.01 -23.14 -3.89
N THR A 270 0.58 -22.31 -4.84
CA THR A 270 0.21 -20.91 -4.58
C THR A 270 -1.10 -20.81 -3.80
N TYR A 271 -1.32 -19.69 -3.11
CA TYR A 271 -2.64 -19.44 -2.51
C TYR A 271 -3.74 -19.30 -3.57
N GLU A 272 -3.42 -18.79 -4.77
CA GLU A 272 -4.35 -18.75 -5.90
C GLU A 272 -4.90 -20.13 -6.26
N LEU A 273 -4.01 -21.08 -6.57
CA LEU A 273 -4.40 -22.46 -6.90
C LEU A 273 -5.12 -23.13 -5.71
N TRP A 274 -4.61 -22.94 -4.49
CA TRP A 274 -5.26 -23.44 -3.27
C TRP A 274 -6.71 -22.97 -3.13
N HIS A 275 -6.93 -21.66 -3.21
CA HIS A 275 -8.22 -21.01 -3.00
C HIS A 275 -9.28 -21.50 -3.99
N VAL A 276 -8.90 -21.60 -5.26
CA VAL A 276 -9.76 -22.04 -6.37
C VAL A 276 -10.26 -23.46 -6.14
N VAL A 277 -9.34 -24.42 -5.98
CA VAL A 277 -9.69 -25.83 -5.77
C VAL A 277 -10.46 -26.00 -4.47
N ARG A 278 -10.08 -25.32 -3.38
CA ARG A 278 -10.81 -25.38 -2.09
C ARG A 278 -12.26 -24.90 -2.24
N THR A 279 -12.50 -23.84 -3.03
CA THR A 279 -13.84 -23.30 -3.26
C THR A 279 -14.69 -24.27 -4.09
N TRP A 280 -14.16 -24.79 -5.20
CA TRP A 280 -14.82 -25.86 -5.97
C TRP A 280 -15.11 -27.10 -5.10
N ALA A 281 -14.16 -27.48 -4.25
CA ALA A 281 -14.26 -28.64 -3.37
C ALA A 281 -15.36 -28.46 -2.31
N GLU A 282 -15.47 -27.29 -1.68
CA GLU A 282 -16.52 -26.98 -0.69
C GLU A 282 -17.93 -26.99 -1.30
N ALA A 283 -18.08 -26.59 -2.57
CA ALA A 283 -19.31 -26.78 -3.33
C ALA A 283 -19.59 -28.27 -3.64
N ASN A 284 -18.54 -29.06 -3.89
CA ASN A 284 -18.60 -30.50 -4.22
C ASN A 284 -18.44 -31.44 -3.00
N GLY A 285 -18.87 -30.98 -1.81
CA GLY A 285 -18.99 -31.83 -0.62
C GLY A 285 -17.68 -32.20 0.08
N TYR A 286 -16.58 -31.50 -0.21
CA TYR A 286 -15.38 -31.53 0.62
C TYR A 286 -15.48 -30.54 1.77
N HIS A 287 -14.72 -30.78 2.84
CA HIS A 287 -14.73 -29.95 4.03
C HIS A 287 -13.33 -29.79 4.64
N PHE A 288 -12.95 -28.53 4.86
CA PHE A 288 -11.63 -28.14 5.35
C PHE A 288 -11.66 -27.70 6.81
N GLN A 289 -10.59 -27.98 7.55
CA GLN A 289 -10.37 -27.45 8.90
C GLN A 289 -9.77 -26.05 8.82
N ASN A 290 -8.86 -25.82 7.86
CA ASN A 290 -8.15 -24.57 7.68
C ASN A 290 -8.32 -24.02 6.26
N SER A 291 -8.78 -22.78 6.13
CA SER A 291 -9.01 -22.13 4.83
C SER A 291 -7.71 -21.75 4.08
N GLY A 292 -6.55 -21.87 4.71
CA GLY A 292 -5.26 -21.43 4.20
C GLY A 292 -5.04 -19.90 4.24
N ARG A 293 -3.82 -19.49 3.85
CA ARG A 293 -3.32 -18.10 3.94
C ARG A 293 -2.34 -17.78 2.81
N GLU A 294 -2.38 -16.54 2.31
CA GLU A 294 -1.41 -16.00 1.36
C GLU A 294 -0.02 -15.80 2.02
N GLY A 295 0.88 -16.76 1.82
CA GLY A 295 2.21 -16.71 2.42
C GLY A 295 2.15 -16.58 3.94
N SER A 296 3.20 -16.01 4.54
CA SER A 296 3.35 -15.90 5.99
C SER A 296 2.69 -14.67 6.62
N GLN A 297 2.23 -13.72 5.81
CA GLN A 297 1.66 -12.44 6.24
C GLN A 297 0.23 -12.16 5.74
N GLY A 298 -0.40 -13.09 5.02
CA GLY A 298 -1.75 -12.90 4.47
C GLY A 298 -2.85 -12.79 5.52
N VAL A 299 -4.08 -12.55 5.09
CA VAL A 299 -5.27 -12.79 5.91
C VAL A 299 -5.72 -14.24 5.72
N ILE A 300 -6.14 -14.90 6.81
CA ILE A 300 -6.65 -16.28 6.76
C ILE A 300 -8.12 -16.26 6.34
N GLY A 301 -8.54 -17.17 5.46
CA GLY A 301 -9.95 -17.30 5.07
C GLY A 301 -10.50 -16.11 4.28
N LEU A 302 -9.68 -15.53 3.40
CA LEU A 302 -10.12 -14.53 2.44
C LEU A 302 -11.20 -15.09 1.50
N LEU A 303 -12.22 -14.27 1.21
CA LEU A 303 -13.24 -14.60 0.21
C LEU A 303 -12.70 -14.57 -1.23
N GLN A 304 -11.63 -13.79 -1.47
CA GLN A 304 -10.88 -13.74 -2.73
C GLN A 304 -9.38 -13.48 -2.47
N PRO A 305 -8.48 -14.02 -3.32
CA PRO A 305 -7.07 -13.70 -3.26
C PRO A 305 -6.78 -12.20 -3.51
N THR A 306 -5.67 -11.71 -2.98
CA THR A 306 -5.17 -10.34 -3.13
C THR A 306 -4.00 -10.29 -4.13
N ALA A 307 -3.27 -9.17 -4.17
CA ALA A 307 -1.99 -9.08 -4.88
C ALA A 307 -0.92 -10.08 -4.38
N ARG A 308 -1.15 -10.77 -3.25
CA ARG A 308 -0.23 -11.77 -2.66
C ARG A 308 -0.60 -13.22 -3.00
N LYS A 309 -1.54 -13.42 -3.93
CA LYS A 309 -2.04 -14.73 -4.37
C LYS A 309 -0.97 -15.69 -4.93
N HIS A 310 0.11 -15.14 -5.47
CA HIS A 310 1.26 -15.88 -6.02
C HIS A 310 2.30 -16.29 -4.96
N GLU A 311 2.11 -15.93 -3.68
CA GLU A 311 2.87 -16.51 -2.58
C GLU A 311 2.37 -17.94 -2.27
N PRO A 312 3.21 -18.84 -1.73
CA PRO A 312 2.79 -20.19 -1.38
C PRO A 312 1.65 -20.17 -0.35
N VAL A 313 0.73 -21.13 -0.43
CA VAL A 313 -0.28 -21.32 0.61
C VAL A 313 0.38 -21.75 1.92
N THR A 314 0.00 -21.11 3.02
CA THR A 314 0.42 -21.50 4.37
C THR A 314 -0.76 -21.69 5.31
N THR A 315 -0.48 -22.11 6.55
CA THR A 315 -1.49 -22.43 7.58
C THR A 315 -2.48 -23.53 7.17
N VAL A 316 -2.01 -24.48 6.34
CA VAL A 316 -2.76 -25.68 5.95
C VAL A 316 -2.16 -26.91 6.64
N SER A 317 -3.00 -27.79 7.17
CA SER A 317 -2.55 -29.02 7.81
C SER A 317 -2.30 -30.11 6.78
N TRP A 318 -1.53 -31.13 7.13
CA TRP A 318 -1.35 -32.30 6.26
C TRP A 318 -2.69 -32.93 5.86
N ARG A 319 -3.65 -32.96 6.81
CA ARG A 319 -5.00 -33.49 6.57
C ARG A 319 -5.82 -32.61 5.62
N ASP A 320 -5.72 -31.28 5.71
CA ASP A 320 -6.34 -30.37 4.73
C ASP A 320 -5.75 -30.61 3.32
N VAL A 321 -4.43 -30.80 3.23
CA VAL A 321 -3.71 -30.98 1.96
C VAL A 321 -4.08 -32.28 1.25
N VAL A 322 -4.16 -33.43 1.93
CA VAL A 322 -4.59 -34.69 1.26
C VAL A 322 -6.06 -34.65 0.82
N VAL A 323 -6.92 -33.94 1.57
CA VAL A 323 -8.33 -33.70 1.21
C VAL A 323 -8.41 -32.80 -0.04
N TRP A 324 -7.58 -31.75 -0.09
CA TRP A 324 -7.46 -30.84 -1.22
C TRP A 324 -6.91 -31.53 -2.49
N LEU A 325 -5.94 -32.43 -2.34
CA LEU A 325 -5.34 -33.19 -3.45
C LEU A 325 -6.33 -34.19 -4.08
N ASN A 326 -7.17 -34.83 -3.26
CA ASN A 326 -8.31 -35.60 -3.76
C ASN A 326 -9.27 -34.70 -4.57
N ALA A 327 -9.57 -33.50 -4.09
CA ALA A 327 -10.47 -32.58 -4.77
C ALA A 327 -9.89 -32.06 -6.10
N LEU A 328 -8.61 -31.69 -6.14
CA LEU A 328 -7.91 -31.34 -7.38
C LEU A 328 -7.98 -32.49 -8.40
N SER A 329 -7.82 -33.74 -7.93
CA SER A 329 -7.91 -34.92 -8.80
C SER A 329 -9.30 -35.02 -9.45
N GLU A 330 -10.38 -34.93 -8.68
CA GLU A 330 -11.74 -34.96 -9.25
C GLU A 330 -12.03 -33.75 -10.15
N MET A 331 -11.58 -32.55 -9.78
CA MET A 331 -11.73 -31.32 -10.58
C MET A 331 -11.01 -31.40 -11.94
N THR A 332 -9.97 -32.22 -12.04
CA THR A 332 -9.21 -32.50 -13.29
C THR A 332 -9.56 -33.85 -13.93
N GLY A 333 -10.60 -34.55 -13.43
CA GLY A 333 -11.05 -35.82 -13.99
C GLY A 333 -10.14 -37.04 -13.74
N LEU A 334 -9.19 -36.94 -12.79
CA LEU A 334 -8.28 -38.02 -12.38
C LEU A 334 -8.81 -38.80 -11.17
N GLU A 335 -8.38 -40.05 -10.97
CA GLU A 335 -8.85 -40.85 -9.82
C GLU A 335 -8.17 -40.44 -8.49
N PRO A 336 -8.92 -40.10 -7.43
CA PRO A 336 -8.34 -39.75 -6.13
C PRO A 336 -7.55 -40.88 -5.48
N VAL A 337 -6.33 -40.55 -5.03
CA VAL A 337 -5.40 -41.53 -4.45
C VAL A 337 -5.59 -41.78 -2.96
N TYR A 338 -6.11 -40.81 -2.19
CA TYR A 338 -6.17 -40.91 -0.73
C TYR A 338 -7.51 -41.44 -0.26
N ARG A 339 -7.52 -42.69 0.22
CA ARG A 339 -8.74 -43.40 0.60
C ARG A 339 -8.65 -43.98 2.00
N THR A 340 -9.82 -44.16 2.63
CA THR A 340 -9.96 -44.84 3.91
C THR A 340 -9.67 -46.35 3.78
N PRO A 341 -9.52 -47.10 4.88
CA PRO A 341 -9.31 -48.55 4.83
C PRO A 341 -10.46 -49.36 4.21
N ASP A 342 -11.65 -48.76 4.06
CA ASP A 342 -12.82 -49.29 3.34
C ASP A 342 -13.00 -48.68 1.91
N ASP A 343 -11.93 -48.10 1.37
CA ASP A 343 -11.79 -47.53 0.02
C ASP A 343 -12.68 -46.32 -0.33
N ALA A 344 -13.22 -45.62 0.68
CA ALA A 344 -13.93 -44.37 0.46
C ALA A 344 -12.95 -43.19 0.26
N ILE A 345 -13.29 -42.27 -0.66
CA ILE A 345 -12.50 -41.06 -0.92
C ILE A 345 -12.54 -40.14 0.31
N ILE A 346 -11.37 -39.75 0.81
CA ILE A 346 -11.28 -38.86 1.98
C ILE A 346 -11.66 -37.43 1.56
N ARG A 347 -12.80 -36.92 2.06
CA ARG A 347 -13.35 -35.59 1.75
C ARG A 347 -13.38 -34.60 2.91
N ASP A 348 -13.13 -35.05 4.14
CA ASP A 348 -13.22 -34.20 5.35
C ASP A 348 -11.92 -34.26 6.18
N SER A 349 -11.40 -33.07 6.50
CA SER A 349 -10.22 -32.89 7.35
C SER A 349 -10.53 -32.47 8.79
N ARG A 350 -11.76 -32.03 9.07
CA ARG A 350 -12.20 -31.56 10.40
C ARG A 350 -12.30 -32.71 11.41
N TYR A 351 -12.58 -33.93 10.93
CA TYR A 351 -12.73 -35.13 11.74
C TYR A 351 -11.43 -35.95 11.81
N ALA A 352 -10.36 -35.33 12.30
CA ALA A 352 -9.12 -36.03 12.64
C ALA A 352 -9.25 -36.77 13.98
N ASN A 353 -9.49 -38.09 13.95
CA ASN A 353 -9.24 -38.94 15.12
C ASN A 353 -7.71 -38.99 15.33
N GLY A 354 -7.25 -38.32 16.39
CA GLY A 354 -5.94 -37.64 16.45
C GLY A 354 -4.63 -38.43 16.34
N ASP A 355 -4.66 -39.73 16.04
CA ASP A 355 -3.47 -40.60 15.91
C ASP A 355 -3.46 -41.46 14.64
N VAL A 356 -4.51 -41.43 13.79
CA VAL A 356 -4.61 -42.34 12.64
C VAL A 356 -4.26 -41.65 11.33
N VAL A 357 -3.24 -42.17 10.64
CA VAL A 357 -2.94 -41.85 9.25
C VAL A 357 -3.88 -42.70 8.37
N ASP A 358 -5.16 -42.32 8.34
CA ASP A 358 -6.25 -43.08 7.68
C ASP A 358 -6.05 -43.31 6.17
N ALA A 359 -5.20 -42.49 5.54
CA ALA A 359 -5.03 -42.46 4.10
C ALA A 359 -4.15 -43.61 3.61
N ALA A 360 -4.79 -44.68 3.14
CA ALA A 360 -4.15 -45.58 2.19
C ALA A 360 -3.96 -44.83 0.86
N ILE A 361 -2.74 -44.82 0.32
CA ILE A 361 -2.45 -44.26 -1.00
C ILE A 361 -2.61 -45.34 -2.08
N GLN A 362 -3.62 -45.18 -2.94
CA GLN A 362 -3.84 -46.08 -4.07
C GLN A 362 -2.86 -45.75 -5.20
N THR A 363 -1.71 -46.42 -5.18
CA THR A 363 -0.60 -46.21 -6.14
C THR A 363 -0.93 -46.63 -7.59
N SER A 364 -2.08 -47.27 -7.80
CA SER A 364 -2.64 -47.59 -9.11
C SER A 364 -3.36 -46.43 -9.80
N HIS A 365 -3.79 -45.41 -9.04
CA HIS A 365 -4.46 -44.22 -9.59
C HIS A 365 -3.43 -43.16 -10.05
N ASP A 366 -3.89 -42.23 -10.87
CA ASP A 366 -3.08 -41.19 -11.52
C ASP A 366 -3.27 -39.79 -10.93
N GLY A 367 -4.18 -39.64 -9.95
CA GLY A 367 -4.47 -38.38 -9.26
C GLY A 367 -3.30 -37.75 -8.50
N TYR A 368 -3.52 -36.51 -8.09
CA TYR A 368 -2.54 -35.67 -7.41
C TYR A 368 -2.30 -36.13 -5.97
N ARG A 369 -1.05 -36.00 -5.54
CA ARG A 369 -0.56 -36.43 -4.23
C ARG A 369 0.59 -35.56 -3.73
N LEU A 370 0.91 -35.67 -2.45
CA LEU A 370 2.18 -35.23 -1.90
C LEU A 370 3.32 -36.14 -2.41
N PRO A 371 4.54 -35.60 -2.60
CA PRO A 371 5.72 -36.42 -2.81
C PRO A 371 6.02 -37.25 -1.56
N THR A 372 6.56 -38.44 -1.73
CA THR A 372 7.30 -39.11 -0.67
C THR A 372 8.61 -38.37 -0.37
N ASP A 373 9.16 -38.59 0.82
CA ASP A 373 10.45 -38.02 1.27
C ASP A 373 11.59 -38.22 0.26
N MET A 374 11.60 -39.38 -0.41
CA MET A 374 12.65 -39.77 -1.36
C MET A 374 12.39 -39.29 -2.80
N GLU A 375 11.13 -39.14 -3.23
CA GLU A 375 10.81 -38.41 -4.46
C GLU A 375 11.19 -36.93 -4.32
N TRP A 376 10.88 -36.33 -3.17
CA TRP A 376 11.29 -34.96 -2.88
C TRP A 376 12.81 -34.80 -2.91
N GLU A 377 13.56 -35.67 -2.21
CA GLU A 377 15.03 -35.60 -2.21
C GLU A 377 15.64 -35.90 -3.59
N MET A 378 15.07 -36.83 -4.36
CA MET A 378 15.47 -37.10 -5.75
C MET A 378 15.31 -35.85 -6.64
N ALA A 379 14.16 -35.17 -6.59
CA ALA A 379 13.90 -33.96 -7.35
C ALA A 379 14.79 -32.80 -6.88
N ALA A 380 14.96 -32.62 -5.57
CA ALA A 380 15.80 -31.57 -4.98
C ALA A 380 17.28 -31.72 -5.37
N ARG A 381 17.75 -32.95 -5.57
CA ARG A 381 19.14 -33.27 -5.90
C ARG A 381 19.44 -33.40 -7.38
N TRP A 382 18.43 -33.35 -8.24
CA TRP A 382 18.59 -33.71 -9.64
C TRP A 382 19.50 -32.73 -10.40
N LYS A 383 20.48 -33.29 -11.11
CA LYS A 383 21.33 -32.56 -12.06
C LYS A 383 21.27 -33.08 -13.50
N ASN A 384 20.77 -34.29 -13.71
CA ASN A 384 20.86 -35.08 -14.96
C ASN A 384 22.28 -35.34 -15.52
N ASP A 385 23.33 -34.84 -14.85
CA ASP A 385 24.72 -34.91 -15.30
C ASP A 385 25.27 -36.35 -15.27
N THR A 386 25.76 -36.83 -16.41
CA THR A 386 26.68 -38.00 -16.50
C THR A 386 28.16 -37.59 -16.52
N THR A 387 28.43 -36.28 -16.55
CA THR A 387 29.78 -35.69 -16.55
C THR A 387 30.03 -34.92 -15.26
N SER A 388 31.23 -35.07 -14.69
CA SER A 388 31.63 -34.42 -13.44
C SER A 388 31.53 -32.89 -13.52
N THR A 389 30.52 -32.32 -12.86
CA THR A 389 30.39 -30.88 -12.63
C THR A 389 30.87 -30.51 -11.23
N HIS A 390 31.38 -29.29 -11.05
CA HIS A 390 31.91 -28.85 -9.75
C HIS A 390 30.80 -28.83 -8.70
N GLY A 391 31.12 -29.19 -7.45
CA GLY A 391 30.15 -29.22 -6.35
C GLY A 391 29.09 -30.34 -6.46
N SER A 392 29.44 -31.51 -7.03
CA SER A 392 28.52 -32.64 -7.18
C SER A 392 29.07 -33.96 -6.60
N ILE A 393 28.18 -34.92 -6.34
CA ILE A 393 28.52 -36.28 -5.90
C ILE A 393 28.03 -37.33 -6.91
N LEU A 394 28.89 -38.30 -7.24
CA LEU A 394 28.56 -39.45 -8.11
C LEU A 394 27.91 -40.57 -7.30
N VAL A 395 26.69 -40.97 -7.67
CA VAL A 395 26.02 -42.19 -7.18
C VAL A 395 25.45 -42.95 -8.36
N GLY A 396 25.82 -44.23 -8.46
CA GLY A 396 25.60 -45.02 -9.68
C GLY A 396 26.36 -44.39 -10.85
N GLU A 397 25.63 -44.06 -11.91
CA GLU A 397 26.17 -43.47 -13.15
C GLU A 397 25.87 -41.96 -13.28
N ARG A 398 25.34 -41.33 -12.21
CA ARG A 398 24.81 -39.95 -12.23
C ARG A 398 25.42 -39.08 -11.15
N TYR A 399 25.66 -37.82 -11.50
CA TYR A 399 26.06 -36.78 -10.57
C TYR A 399 24.82 -36.08 -9.98
N TRP A 400 24.88 -35.79 -8.68
CA TRP A 400 23.78 -35.25 -7.87
C TRP A 400 24.25 -34.03 -7.07
N THR A 401 23.32 -33.16 -6.70
CA THR A 401 23.56 -32.09 -5.72
C THR A 401 23.84 -32.72 -4.34
N PRO A 402 24.96 -32.39 -3.65
CA PRO A 402 25.31 -32.99 -2.37
C PRO A 402 24.38 -32.56 -1.23
N GLY A 403 24.26 -33.39 -0.19
CA GLY A 403 23.23 -33.25 0.85
C GLY A 403 23.31 -31.98 1.69
N ARG A 404 24.45 -31.28 1.66
CA ARG A 404 24.70 -29.99 2.33
C ARG A 404 24.32 -28.75 1.51
N TYR A 405 24.00 -28.91 0.23
CA TYR A 405 23.76 -27.82 -0.71
C TYR A 405 22.27 -27.48 -0.72
N ALA A 406 21.92 -26.24 -1.06
CA ALA A 406 20.54 -25.91 -1.44
C ALA A 406 20.25 -26.44 -2.85
N SER A 407 18.98 -26.65 -3.19
CA SER A 407 18.60 -27.20 -4.50
C SER A 407 19.02 -26.23 -5.61
N GLY A 408 19.76 -26.72 -6.60
CA GLY A 408 20.33 -25.90 -7.68
C GLY A 408 21.60 -25.10 -7.32
N ALA A 409 21.97 -24.98 -6.04
CA ALA A 409 23.11 -24.17 -5.61
C ALA A 409 24.46 -24.68 -6.16
N THR A 410 25.36 -23.75 -6.45
CA THR A 410 26.73 -24.02 -6.92
C THR A 410 27.71 -24.34 -5.78
N GLY A 411 27.29 -24.12 -4.52
CA GLY A 411 28.09 -24.33 -3.30
C GLY A 411 27.24 -24.78 -2.10
N PRO A 412 27.89 -25.26 -1.01
CA PRO A 412 27.20 -25.81 0.15
C PRO A 412 26.49 -24.74 0.97
N ALA A 413 25.24 -25.00 1.34
CA ALA A 413 24.47 -24.18 2.27
C ALA A 413 24.89 -24.39 3.75
N TRP A 414 25.74 -25.40 4.02
CA TRP A 414 26.37 -25.60 5.33
C TRP A 414 27.90 -25.77 5.25
N ILE A 415 28.62 -24.75 5.74
CA ILE A 415 30.05 -24.81 6.09
C ILE A 415 30.18 -24.40 7.57
N LEU A 416 30.93 -25.18 8.36
CA LEU A 416 31.10 -24.97 9.81
C LEU A 416 31.89 -23.72 10.22
N SER A 417 32.54 -23.05 9.28
CA SER A 417 33.52 -21.99 9.53
C SER A 417 33.55 -20.90 8.46
N ASP A 418 32.55 -20.87 7.57
CA ASP A 418 32.47 -19.95 6.43
C ASP A 418 31.00 -19.71 6.06
N GLU A 419 30.35 -18.85 6.83
CA GLU A 419 28.96 -18.45 6.56
C GLU A 419 28.85 -17.54 5.33
N GLU A 420 29.93 -16.88 4.91
CA GLU A 420 29.95 -15.97 3.76
C GLU A 420 29.86 -16.75 2.44
N THR A 421 30.69 -17.79 2.24
CA THR A 421 30.58 -18.69 1.09
C THR A 421 29.23 -19.43 1.07
N ALA A 422 28.73 -19.85 2.25
CA ALA A 422 27.43 -20.51 2.35
C ALA A 422 26.26 -19.55 2.01
N HIS A 423 26.33 -18.29 2.44
CA HIS A 423 25.39 -17.24 2.08
C HIS A 423 25.39 -16.98 0.57
N ALA A 424 26.59 -16.81 -0.01
CA ALA A 424 26.78 -16.51 -1.44
C ALA A 424 26.15 -17.58 -2.36
N ALA A 425 26.33 -18.87 -2.04
CA ALA A 425 25.74 -19.96 -2.84
C ALA A 425 24.23 -20.18 -2.58
N THR A 426 23.72 -19.79 -1.41
CA THR A 426 22.32 -20.06 -1.03
C THR A 426 21.36 -18.94 -1.45
N GLN A 427 21.81 -17.68 -1.46
CA GLN A 427 20.98 -16.53 -1.85
C GLN A 427 20.50 -16.56 -3.31
N GLU A 428 21.18 -17.32 -4.17
CA GLU A 428 20.88 -17.46 -5.60
C GLU A 428 19.62 -18.31 -5.87
N VAL A 429 19.25 -19.21 -4.94
CA VAL A 429 18.26 -20.28 -5.16
C VAL A 429 17.20 -20.42 -4.06
N ALA A 430 17.38 -19.76 -2.91
CA ALA A 430 16.54 -19.97 -1.73
C ALA A 430 16.11 -18.66 -1.03
N TRP A 431 14.87 -18.61 -0.55
CA TRP A 431 14.36 -17.55 0.32
C TRP A 431 14.48 -17.97 1.80
N TYR A 432 15.32 -17.28 2.56
CA TYR A 432 15.66 -17.61 3.95
C TYR A 432 15.97 -16.33 4.76
N SER A 433 16.31 -16.46 6.05
CA SER A 433 16.32 -15.34 7.00
C SER A 433 17.17 -14.13 6.62
N ALA A 434 18.20 -14.28 5.78
CA ALA A 434 19.06 -13.19 5.34
C ALA A 434 18.52 -12.39 4.14
N ASN A 435 17.70 -13.00 3.26
CA ASN A 435 17.21 -12.35 2.03
C ASN A 435 15.67 -12.24 1.95
N SER A 436 14.92 -13.00 2.75
CA SER A 436 13.46 -13.06 2.69
C SER A 436 12.74 -11.82 3.22
N GLY A 437 13.43 -10.95 3.97
CA GLY A 437 12.81 -9.84 4.69
C GLY A 437 11.88 -10.29 5.83
N GLY A 438 12.03 -11.52 6.34
CA GLY A 438 11.22 -12.05 7.44
C GLY A 438 9.81 -12.49 7.02
N LYS A 439 9.60 -12.77 5.73
CA LYS A 439 8.33 -13.26 5.17
C LYS A 439 8.54 -14.20 3.98
N THR A 440 7.50 -14.93 3.59
CA THR A 440 7.44 -15.58 2.28
C THR A 440 7.53 -14.56 1.15
N GLN A 441 7.87 -15.07 -0.03
CA GLN A 441 7.89 -14.32 -1.29
C GLN A 441 7.02 -15.04 -2.32
N PRO A 442 6.64 -14.37 -3.43
CA PRO A 442 6.04 -15.06 -4.56
C PRO A 442 6.92 -16.23 -5.01
N VAL A 443 6.30 -17.29 -5.52
CA VAL A 443 7.05 -18.46 -6.02
C VAL A 443 7.85 -18.12 -7.28
N GLY A 444 8.92 -18.86 -7.54
CA GLY A 444 9.65 -18.79 -8.81
C GLY A 444 10.52 -17.56 -9.03
N GLN A 445 10.86 -16.81 -7.97
CA GLN A 445 11.58 -15.53 -8.07
C GLN A 445 13.12 -15.63 -7.99
N LEU A 446 13.67 -16.82 -7.74
CA LEU A 446 15.11 -17.10 -7.67
C LEU A 446 15.49 -18.18 -8.71
N MET A 447 16.76 -18.58 -8.80
CA MET A 447 17.16 -19.59 -9.80
C MET A 447 16.61 -20.98 -9.44
N PRO A 448 16.08 -21.74 -10.42
CA PRO A 448 15.60 -23.10 -10.20
C PRO A 448 16.76 -24.12 -10.18
N ASN A 449 16.46 -25.35 -9.77
CA ASN A 449 17.35 -26.48 -9.96
C ASN A 449 17.35 -27.00 -11.43
N HIS A 450 18.09 -28.08 -11.72
CA HIS A 450 18.29 -28.55 -13.11
C HIS A 450 17.05 -29.28 -13.70
N LEU A 451 15.93 -29.35 -12.98
CA LEU A 451 14.61 -29.71 -13.51
C LEU A 451 13.74 -28.48 -13.83
N GLY A 452 14.21 -27.26 -13.58
CA GLY A 452 13.36 -26.06 -13.62
C GLY A 452 12.45 -25.92 -12.40
N ILE A 453 12.75 -26.64 -11.30
CA ILE A 453 11.96 -26.58 -10.06
C ILE A 453 12.54 -25.51 -9.13
N PHE A 454 11.68 -24.58 -8.71
CA PHE A 454 11.94 -23.44 -7.83
C PHE A 454 11.57 -23.74 -6.38
N ASP A 455 12.08 -22.95 -5.44
CA ASP A 455 11.72 -22.94 -4.02
C ASP A 455 11.88 -24.30 -3.29
N MET A 456 12.56 -25.30 -3.89
CA MET A 456 12.93 -26.56 -3.20
C MET A 456 13.87 -26.34 -2.01
N SER A 457 14.37 -25.12 -1.83
CA SER A 457 15.09 -24.67 -0.65
C SER A 457 14.49 -23.33 -0.20
N GLY A 458 13.98 -23.28 1.03
CA GLY A 458 13.42 -22.06 1.61
C GLY A 458 12.00 -21.74 1.15
N ASN A 459 11.66 -20.45 1.25
CA ASN A 459 10.29 -19.89 1.17
C ASN A 459 9.36 -20.50 2.24
N VAL A 460 8.83 -21.71 2.04
CA VAL A 460 8.14 -22.49 3.09
C VAL A 460 8.64 -23.93 3.18
N PHE A 461 8.53 -24.52 4.36
CA PHE A 461 8.68 -25.97 4.50
C PHE A 461 7.60 -26.67 3.66
N GLU A 462 7.93 -27.82 3.08
CA GLU A 462 6.99 -28.62 2.29
C GLU A 462 6.57 -29.88 3.05
N TRP A 463 5.26 -30.09 3.20
CA TRP A 463 4.70 -31.37 3.61
C TRP A 463 5.09 -32.49 2.62
N THR A 464 5.44 -33.67 3.14
CA THR A 464 5.56 -34.91 2.36
C THR A 464 4.50 -35.93 2.78
N TYR A 465 4.30 -36.98 1.99
CA TYR A 465 3.46 -38.11 2.36
C TYR A 465 4.09 -39.00 3.46
N THR A 466 5.41 -38.94 3.65
CA THR A 466 6.14 -39.93 4.43
C THR A 466 6.04 -39.70 5.94
N THR A 467 5.74 -40.76 6.68
CA THR A 467 5.82 -40.81 8.14
C THR A 467 7.20 -41.30 8.61
N SER A 468 7.58 -40.86 9.81
CA SER A 468 8.73 -41.34 10.56
C SER A 468 8.31 -41.66 12.00
N GLY A 469 9.22 -42.24 12.80
CA GLY A 469 9.00 -42.41 14.24
C GLY A 469 8.85 -41.10 15.04
N PHE A 470 9.04 -39.95 14.39
CA PHE A 470 8.87 -38.60 14.96
C PHE A 470 7.69 -37.83 14.36
N GLY A 471 6.86 -38.49 13.54
CA GLY A 471 5.73 -37.87 12.83
C GLY A 471 5.97 -37.67 11.33
N MET A 472 5.16 -36.81 10.72
CA MET A 472 5.21 -36.48 9.29
C MET A 472 6.53 -35.78 8.94
N VAL A 473 7.15 -36.15 7.82
CA VAL A 473 8.42 -35.56 7.39
C VAL A 473 8.19 -34.30 6.56
N LEU A 474 9.01 -33.27 6.86
CA LEU A 474 9.10 -32.00 6.17
C LEU A 474 10.45 -31.82 5.48
N ARG A 475 10.45 -31.04 4.40
CA ARG A 475 11.63 -30.71 3.59
C ARG A 475 11.75 -29.21 3.27
N GLY A 476 12.86 -28.82 2.65
CA GLY A 476 13.10 -27.49 2.07
C GLY A 476 13.70 -26.42 3.00
N GLY A 477 13.29 -26.35 4.28
CA GLY A 477 13.53 -25.16 5.10
C GLY A 477 12.48 -24.08 4.84
N CYS A 478 12.58 -22.89 5.43
CA CYS A 478 11.64 -21.79 5.18
C CYS A 478 12.28 -20.40 5.30
N PHE A 479 11.51 -19.36 4.95
CA PHE A 479 11.91 -17.95 4.95
C PHE A 479 12.52 -17.43 6.26
N GLY A 480 12.25 -18.06 7.40
CA GLY A 480 12.71 -17.65 8.73
C GLY A 480 13.98 -18.36 9.22
N GLU A 481 14.45 -19.38 8.51
CA GLU A 481 15.61 -20.21 8.90
C GLU A 481 16.92 -19.68 8.30
N ASN A 482 18.08 -20.06 8.85
CA ASN A 482 19.40 -19.71 8.28
C ASN A 482 19.88 -20.72 7.22
N THR A 483 20.96 -20.38 6.49
CA THR A 483 21.49 -21.18 5.36
C THR A 483 21.64 -22.68 5.63
N PRO A 484 22.08 -23.18 6.82
CA PRO A 484 22.20 -24.61 7.04
C PRO A 484 20.89 -25.37 6.84
N GLN A 485 19.73 -24.75 7.09
CA GLN A 485 18.42 -25.37 6.94
C GLN A 485 17.93 -25.44 5.49
N MET A 486 18.60 -24.77 4.54
CA MET A 486 18.24 -24.83 3.11
C MET A 486 18.73 -26.10 2.41
N ARG A 487 19.50 -26.93 3.12
CA ARG A 487 20.11 -28.20 2.67
C ARG A 487 19.09 -29.22 2.14
N VAL A 488 19.35 -29.81 0.98
CA VAL A 488 18.48 -30.83 0.37
C VAL A 488 18.43 -32.15 1.15
N GLY A 489 19.53 -32.56 1.79
CA GLY A 489 19.61 -33.75 2.65
C GLY A 489 19.16 -33.51 4.10
N GLY A 490 18.33 -32.50 4.34
CA GLY A 490 17.74 -32.20 5.65
C GLY A 490 16.31 -32.71 5.77
N ASN A 491 15.98 -33.30 6.92
CA ASN A 491 14.63 -33.71 7.28
C ASN A 491 14.23 -32.98 8.57
N TRP A 492 12.97 -32.53 8.62
CA TRP A 492 12.32 -31.99 9.82
C TRP A 492 11.01 -32.74 10.05
N PHE A 493 10.40 -32.60 11.23
CA PHE A 493 9.26 -33.44 11.63
C PHE A 493 8.21 -32.65 12.42
N PHE A 494 6.93 -32.94 12.17
CA PHE A 494 5.85 -32.60 13.09
C PHE A 494 5.05 -33.85 13.47
N THR A 495 4.81 -34.02 14.77
CA THR A 495 4.12 -35.18 15.35
C THR A 495 2.61 -35.21 15.08
N ASN A 496 2.01 -34.12 14.62
CA ASN A 496 0.56 -33.97 14.48
C ASN A 496 0.19 -33.59 13.03
N THR A 497 -0.63 -34.41 12.38
CA THR A 497 -1.16 -34.18 11.02
C THR A 497 -2.11 -32.98 10.91
N SER A 498 -2.61 -32.49 12.05
CA SER A 498 -3.46 -31.29 12.19
C SER A 498 -2.65 -30.02 12.49
N TYR A 499 -1.31 -30.09 12.56
CA TYR A 499 -0.46 -28.91 12.78
C TYR A 499 -0.53 -27.96 11.58
N THR A 500 -0.45 -26.65 11.84
CA THR A 500 -0.37 -25.61 10.80
C THR A 500 0.67 -24.55 11.19
N GLY A 501 1.39 -24.03 10.21
CA GLY A 501 2.37 -22.95 10.39
C GLY A 501 2.27 -21.94 9.26
N ASN A 502 2.63 -20.67 9.52
CA ASN A 502 2.70 -19.63 8.48
C ASN A 502 3.99 -19.71 7.64
N ASN A 503 4.80 -20.74 7.87
CA ASN A 503 6.07 -21.04 7.24
C ASN A 503 6.08 -22.44 6.61
N LEU A 504 4.90 -23.04 6.42
CA LEU A 504 4.68 -24.43 6.04
C LEU A 504 3.55 -24.49 5.00
N GLY A 505 3.85 -25.06 3.85
CA GLY A 505 2.94 -25.32 2.74
C GLY A 505 3.23 -26.69 2.12
N PHE A 506 3.03 -26.83 0.81
CA PHE A 506 3.24 -28.10 0.11
C PHE A 506 3.44 -27.92 -1.39
N ARG A 507 3.91 -28.99 -2.03
CA ARG A 507 4.07 -29.15 -3.47
C ARG A 507 3.33 -30.40 -3.94
N ILE A 508 2.79 -30.36 -5.15
CA ILE A 508 2.03 -31.47 -5.73
C ILE A 508 2.90 -32.32 -6.65
N VAL A 509 2.63 -33.63 -6.65
CA VAL A 509 3.12 -34.58 -7.66
C VAL A 509 1.96 -35.44 -8.16
N ARG A 510 2.13 -36.08 -9.32
CA ARG A 510 1.25 -37.16 -9.79
C ARG A 510 2.02 -38.19 -10.61
N ASN A 511 1.45 -39.37 -10.83
CA ASN A 511 2.10 -40.42 -11.62
C ASN A 511 2.11 -40.06 -13.13
N SER A 512 3.03 -40.65 -13.90
CA SER A 512 3.07 -40.55 -15.38
C SER A 512 2.49 -41.77 -16.09
#